data_AF-A0A0E9MM43-F1
#
_entry.id   AF-A0A0E9MM43-F1
#
_cell.length_a   1.000
_cell.length_b   1.000
_cell.length_c   1.000
_cell.angle_alpha   90.00
_cell.angle_beta   90.00
_cell.angle_gamma   90.00
#
_symmetry.space_group_name_H-M   'P 1'
#
loop_
_entity.id
_entity.type
_entity.pdbx_description
1 polymer ?
#
loop_
_entity_poly.entity_id
_entity_poly.type
_entity_poly.pdbx_seq_one_letter_code
_entity_poly.pdbx_strand_id
1 'polypeptide(L)'
;MSDMTLLKILRDSDLEVTVHGFRSAFRDWVAERTNYPGEVAEAALAHAIPNKVEAAYRRTDFLQKRRALMREWGAYCLGGAPKRQRARGGKE
;
A
#
# COMPACT_ATOMS: atom_id res chain seq x y z
N MET A 1 5.94 -7.07 -0.77
CA MET A 1 6.07 -8.08 0.30
C MET A 1 5.72 -9.43 -0.29
N SER A 2 6.42 -10.51 0.05
CA SER A 2 6.02 -11.84 -0.45
C SER A 2 4.91 -12.44 0.41
N ASP A 3 4.08 -13.30 -0.19
CA ASP A 3 3.08 -14.11 0.50
C ASP A 3 3.68 -14.90 1.66
N MET A 4 4.87 -15.45 1.47
CA MET A 4 5.56 -16.26 2.46
C MET A 4 5.97 -15.47 3.71
N THR A 5 6.41 -14.22 3.55
CA THR A 5 6.74 -13.35 4.69
C THR A 5 5.49 -13.04 5.51
N LEU A 6 4.38 -12.76 4.85
CA LEU A 6 3.13 -12.41 5.53
C LEU A 6 2.48 -13.64 6.19
N LEU A 7 2.48 -14.81 5.52
CA LEU A 7 2.00 -16.08 6.08
C LEU A 7 2.68 -16.40 7.40
N LYS A 8 4.02 -16.22 7.46
CA LYS A 8 4.79 -16.54 8.66
C LYS A 8 4.37 -15.67 9.85
N ILE A 9 4.28 -14.35 9.65
CA ILE A 9 3.87 -13.42 10.71
C ILE A 9 2.46 -13.75 11.22
N LEU A 10 1.52 -14.04 10.32
CA LEU A 10 0.14 -14.35 10.71
C LEU A 10 0.03 -15.66 11.49
N ARG A 11 0.79 -16.69 11.10
CA ARG A 11 0.89 -17.96 11.85
C ARG A 11 1.51 -17.76 13.22
N ASP A 12 2.60 -17.00 13.29
CA ASP A 12 3.31 -16.75 14.55
C ASP A 12 2.50 -15.87 15.52
N SER A 13 1.50 -15.14 15.03
CA SER A 13 0.65 -14.25 15.84
C SER A 13 -0.64 -14.90 16.35
N ASP A 14 -0.92 -16.17 16.01
CA ASP A 14 -2.14 -16.92 16.35
C ASP A 14 -3.44 -16.15 16.02
N LEU A 15 -3.42 -15.40 14.91
CA LEU A 15 -4.57 -14.61 14.45
C LEU A 15 -5.32 -15.37 13.36
N GLU A 16 -6.66 -15.42 13.47
CA GLU A 16 -7.56 -15.96 12.44
C GLU A 16 -7.70 -15.01 11.22
N VAL A 17 -6.59 -14.50 10.70
CA VAL A 17 -6.56 -13.62 9.54
C VAL A 17 -5.80 -14.29 8.39
N THR A 18 -6.29 -14.10 7.18
CA THR A 18 -5.62 -14.62 5.99
C THR A 18 -4.73 -13.56 5.37
N VAL A 19 -3.72 -14.02 4.65
CA VAL A 19 -2.87 -13.17 3.80
C VAL A 19 -3.67 -12.40 2.77
N HIS A 20 -4.72 -13.04 2.22
CA HIS A 20 -5.62 -12.40 1.27
C HIS A 20 -6.40 -11.27 1.94
N GLY A 21 -6.93 -11.51 3.15
CA GLY A 21 -7.60 -10.49 3.95
C GLY A 21 -6.72 -9.28 4.26
N PHE A 22 -5.44 -9.51 4.59
CA PHE A 22 -4.49 -8.41 4.81
C PHE A 22 -4.26 -7.57 3.55
N ARG A 23 -4.10 -8.21 2.38
CA ARG A 23 -3.92 -7.47 1.12
C ARG A 23 -5.15 -6.68 0.72
N SER A 24 -6.35 -7.25 0.89
CA SER A 24 -7.62 -6.55 0.65
C SER A 24 -7.75 -5.35 1.59
N ALA A 25 -7.52 -5.53 2.89
CA ALA A 25 -7.58 -4.43 3.86
C ALA A 25 -6.59 -3.29 3.54
N PHE A 26 -5.37 -3.63 3.09
CA PHE A 26 -4.42 -2.63 2.62
C PHE A 26 -4.94 -1.88 1.38
N ARG A 27 -5.51 -2.60 0.40
CA ARG A 27 -6.06 -2.00 -0.83
C ARG A 27 -7.24 -1.08 -0.55
N ASP A 28 -8.17 -1.52 0.29
CA ASP A 28 -9.35 -0.76 0.68
C ASP A 28 -8.91 0.50 1.44
N TRP A 29 -7.96 0.37 2.37
CA TRP A 29 -7.41 1.52 3.08
C TRP A 29 -6.76 2.54 2.14
N VAL A 30 -5.96 2.10 1.15
CA VAL A 30 -5.37 3.04 0.18
C VAL A 30 -6.47 3.77 -0.60
N ALA A 31 -7.48 3.05 -1.07
CA ALA A 31 -8.56 3.61 -1.87
C ALA A 31 -9.45 4.58 -1.09
N GLU A 32 -9.75 4.28 0.17
CA GLU A 32 -10.72 5.04 0.96
C GLU A 32 -10.09 6.16 1.81
N ARG A 33 -8.82 6.02 2.19
CA ARG A 33 -8.21 6.84 3.24
C ARG A 33 -7.01 7.65 2.78
N THR A 34 -6.59 7.50 1.52
CA THR A 34 -5.41 8.17 0.98
C THR A 34 -5.64 8.70 -0.44
N ASN A 35 -4.71 9.51 -0.93
CA ASN A 35 -4.68 10.00 -2.31
C ASN A 35 -3.57 9.33 -3.14
N TYR A 36 -3.02 8.20 -2.67
CA TYR A 36 -1.98 7.50 -3.43
C TYR A 36 -2.58 6.83 -4.68
N PRO A 37 -1.92 6.90 -5.85
CA PRO A 37 -2.40 6.21 -7.04
C PRO A 37 -2.43 4.70 -6.83
N GLY A 38 -3.44 4.02 -7.40
CA GLY A 38 -3.57 2.56 -7.33
C GLY A 38 -2.31 1.83 -7.81
N GLU A 39 -1.63 2.34 -8.84
CA GLU A 39 -0.36 1.80 -9.34
C GLU A 39 0.75 1.75 -8.28
N VAL A 40 0.79 2.72 -7.35
CA VAL A 40 1.74 2.76 -6.25
C VAL A 40 1.42 1.68 -5.21
N ALA A 41 0.12 1.44 -4.96
CA ALA A 41 -0.32 0.35 -4.08
C ALA A 41 -0.01 -1.03 -4.68
N GLU A 42 -0.29 -1.24 -5.97
CA GLU A 42 0.09 -2.46 -6.69
C GLU A 42 1.62 -2.69 -6.64
N ALA A 43 2.40 -1.61 -6.84
CA ALA A 43 3.85 -1.65 -6.73
C ALA A 43 4.34 -1.99 -5.31
N ALA A 44 3.62 -1.58 -4.27
CA ALA A 44 3.96 -1.89 -2.88
C ALA A 44 3.64 -3.36 -2.52
N LEU A 45 2.57 -3.91 -3.10
CA LEU A 45 2.23 -5.33 -3.02
C LEU A 45 3.17 -6.22 -3.85
N ALA A 46 4.05 -5.61 -4.67
CA ALA A 46 4.92 -6.32 -5.60
C ALA A 46 4.14 -7.20 -6.59
N HIS A 47 2.93 -6.76 -6.95
CA HIS A 47 2.15 -7.42 -7.98
C HIS A 47 2.82 -7.22 -9.35
N ALA A 48 2.82 -8.29 -10.14
CA ALA A 48 3.28 -8.22 -11.52
C ALA A 48 2.28 -7.39 -12.34
N ILE A 49 2.80 -6.54 -13.23
CA ILE A 49 1.97 -5.82 -14.21
C ILE A 49 1.53 -6.86 -15.25
N PRO A 50 0.22 -7.14 -15.40
CA PRO A 50 -0.25 -8.20 -16.30
C PRO A 50 0.06 -7.91 -17.77
N ASN A 51 0.00 -6.64 -18.15
CA ASN A 51 0.27 -6.19 -19.51
C ASN A 51 1.79 -6.02 -19.71
N LYS A 52 2.40 -6.92 -20.48
CA LYS A 52 3.85 -6.90 -20.80
C LYS A 52 4.29 -5.61 -21.49
N VAL A 53 3.42 -4.97 -22.28
CA VAL A 53 3.71 -3.70 -22.95
C VAL A 53 3.77 -2.58 -21.91
N GLU A 54 2.75 -2.48 -21.05
CA GLU A 54 2.73 -1.51 -19.95
C GLU A 54 3.91 -1.72 -19.00
N ALA A 55 4.24 -2.97 -18.67
CA ALA A 55 5.39 -3.34 -17.85
C ALA A 55 6.72 -2.86 -18.46
N ALA A 56 6.88 -2.99 -19.79
CA ALA A 56 8.07 -2.53 -20.50
C ALA A 56 8.21 -1.00 -20.52
N TYR A 57 7.09 -0.27 -20.54
CA TYR A 57 7.08 1.19 -20.51
C TYR A 57 7.11 1.79 -19.10
N ARG A 58 6.76 1.02 -18.07
CA ARG A 58 6.78 1.50 -16.69
C ARG A 58 8.22 1.56 -16.15
N ARG A 59 8.91 2.65 -16.49
CA ARG A 59 10.30 2.93 -16.07
C ARG A 59 10.48 3.24 -14.58
N THR A 60 9.39 3.39 -13.81
CA THR A 60 9.45 3.73 -12.39
C THR A 60 8.80 2.66 -11.53
N ASP A 61 9.48 2.32 -10.45
CA ASP A 61 8.99 1.43 -9.39
C ASP A 61 8.30 2.21 -8.26
N PHE A 62 8.16 3.53 -8.42
CA PHE A 62 7.60 4.45 -7.44
C PHE A 62 8.25 4.36 -6.05
N LEU A 63 9.55 4.01 -5.94
CA LEU A 63 10.19 3.70 -4.66
C LEU A 63 9.92 4.73 -3.54
N GLN A 64 10.06 6.03 -3.84
CA GLN A 64 9.83 7.08 -2.84
C GLN A 64 8.36 7.19 -2.42
N LYS A 65 7.43 7.07 -3.39
CA LYS A 65 5.98 7.08 -3.09
C LYS A 65 5.59 5.83 -2.30
N ARG A 66 6.14 4.65 -2.63
CA ARG A 66 5.95 3.41 -1.87
C ARG A 66 6.45 3.54 -0.44
N ARG A 67 7.62 4.16 -0.23
CA ARG A 67 8.17 4.40 1.11
C ARG A 67 7.25 5.29 1.95
N ALA A 68 6.74 6.37 1.38
CA ALA A 68 5.79 7.25 2.06
C ALA A 68 4.48 6.52 2.39
N LEU A 69 3.92 5.80 1.41
CA LEU A 69 2.72 4.99 1.56
C LEU A 69 2.85 3.94 2.68
N MET A 70 3.93 3.16 2.68
CA MET A 70 4.16 2.14 3.71
C MET A 70 4.36 2.73 5.10
N ARG A 71 4.93 3.94 5.20
CA ARG A 71 5.06 4.66 6.48
C ARG A 71 3.69 5.09 7.02
N GLU A 72 2.83 5.63 6.17
CA GLU A 72 1.46 6.00 6.55
C GLU A 72 0.61 4.79 6.92
N TRP A 73 0.76 3.69 6.18
CA TRP A 73 0.11 2.42 6.50
C TRP A 73 0.53 1.91 7.88
N GLY A 74 1.84 1.87 8.15
CA GLY A 74 2.35 1.48 9.46
C GLY A 74 1.84 2.36 10.59
N ALA A 75 1.75 3.68 10.38
CA ALA A 75 1.16 4.59 11.36
C ALA A 75 -0.32 4.27 11.61
N TYR A 76 -1.11 4.04 10.54
CA TYR A 76 -2.52 3.68 10.65
C TYR A 76 -2.74 2.39 11.46
N CYS A 77 -1.97 1.34 11.18
CA CYS A 77 -2.05 0.08 11.92
C CYS A 77 -1.72 0.23 13.41
N LEU A 78 -0.84 1.15 13.77
CA LEU A 78 -0.46 1.44 15.16
C LEU A 78 -1.42 2.42 15.88
N GLY A 79 -2.55 2.77 15.25
CA GLY A 79 -3.49 3.76 15.78
C GLY A 79 -3.02 5.21 15.65
N GLY A 80 -1.91 5.45 14.95
CA GLY A 80 -1.45 6.77 14.59
C GLY A 80 -2.37 7.38 13.53
N ALA A 81 -3.11 8.42 13.89
CA ALA A 81 -4.00 9.11 12.97
C ALA A 81 -3.22 9.56 11.72
N PRO A 82 -3.74 9.30 10.49
CA PRO A 82 -3.07 9.76 9.27
C PRO A 82 -2.95 11.28 9.32
N LYS A 83 -1.76 11.80 9.00
CA LYS A 83 -1.57 13.25 8.81
C LYS A 83 -2.47 13.68 7.66
N ARG A 84 -3.63 14.27 7.98
CA ARG A 84 -4.47 14.96 7.00
C ARG A 84 -3.59 15.94 6.23
N GLN A 85 -3.27 15.63 4.97
CA GLN A 85 -2.68 16.60 4.08
C GLN A 85 -3.75 17.67 3.85
N ARG A 86 -3.63 18.81 4.54
CA ARG A 86 -4.40 20.00 4.21
C ARG A 86 -4.03 20.38 2.77
N ALA A 87 -4.98 20.26 1.86
CA ALA A 87 -4.89 20.88 0.55
C ALA A 87 -4.65 22.38 0.74
N ARG A 88 -3.45 22.85 0.41
CA ARG A 88 -3.18 24.27 0.21
C ARG A 88 -3.60 24.60 -1.22
N GLY A 89 -4.80 25.15 -1.35
CA GLY A 89 -5.32 25.83 -2.54
C GLY A 89 -6.57 26.60 -2.11
N GLY A 90 -6.73 27.90 -2.36
CA GLY A 90 -5.92 28.86 -3.09
C GLY A 90 -6.02 30.24 -2.45
N LYS A 91 -5.16 31.14 -2.92
CA LYS A 91 -5.25 32.59 -2.72
C LYS A 91 -6.56 33.11 -3.30
N GLU A 92 -7.21 34.02 -2.58
CA GLU A 92 -7.72 35.29 -3.12
C GLU A 92 -7.26 36.42 -2.20
#